data_AF-A0A1J4ZBI8-F1
#
_entry.id   AF-A0A1J4ZBI8-F1
#
_cell.length_a   1.000
_cell.length_b   1.000
_cell.length_c   1.000
_cell.angle_alpha   90.00
_cell.angle_beta   90.00
_cell.angle_gamma   90.00
#
_symmetry.space_group_name_H-M   'P 1'
#
loop_
_entity.id
_entity.type
_entity.pdbx_description
1 polymer ?
#
loop_
_entity_poly.entity_id
_entity_poly.type
_entity_poly.pdbx_seq_one_letter_code
_entity_poly.pdbx_strand_id
1 'polypeptide(L)'
;MVKKIIGYVLALIGLAGFALTIPQVTETVKISLPDPLTGTTLTFVSLALLLIGVFIVVTSGRGGKQTLSEVPIFRGKQIIGYRQV
;
A
#
# COMPACT_ATOMS: atom_id res chain seq x y z
N MET A 1 0.18 9.56 7.61
CA MET A 1 -0.65 8.36 7.89
C MET A 1 -1.79 8.19 6.88
N VAL A 2 -2.63 9.20 6.67
CA VAL A 2 -3.79 9.14 5.75
C VAL A 2 -3.43 8.67 4.32
N LYS A 3 -2.32 9.15 3.74
CA LYS A 3 -1.85 8.70 2.42
C LYS A 3 -1.53 7.20 2.33
N LYS A 4 -1.03 6.61 3.41
CA LYS A 4 -0.76 5.15 3.50
C LYS A 4 -2.07 4.38 3.59
N ILE A 5 -3.03 4.86 4.40
CA ILE A 5 -4.36 4.26 4.54
C ILE A 5 -5.09 4.26 3.19
N ILE A 6 -5.09 5.40 2.48
CA ILE A 6 -5.67 5.50 1.13
C ILE A 6 -5.00 4.51 0.18
N GLY A 7 -3.66 4.41 0.21
CA GLY A 7 -2.92 3.43 -0.59
C GLY A 7 -3.29 1.98 -0.28
N TYR A 8 -3.46 1.61 0.99
CA TYR A 8 -3.89 0.26 1.38
C TYR A 8 -5.33 -0.04 0.95
N VAL A 9 -6.25 0.91 1.10
CA VAL A 9 -7.64 0.75 0.67
C VAL A 9 -7.70 0.56 -0.85
N LEU A 10 -6.97 1.39 -1.61
CA LEU A 10 -6.84 1.25 -3.07
C LEU A 10 -6.23 -0.10 -3.49
N ALA A 11 -5.17 -0.54 -2.80
CA ALA A 11 -4.54 -1.83 -3.07
C ALA A 11 -5.48 -3.01 -2.77
N LEU A 12 -6.24 -2.94 -1.66
CA LEU A 12 -7.23 -3.97 -1.31
C LEU A 12 -8.38 -4.04 -2.31
N ILE A 13 -8.89 -2.89 -2.75
CA ILE A 13 -9.96 -2.82 -3.76
C ILE A 13 -9.44 -3.35 -5.11
N GLY A 14 -8.23 -2.96 -5.52
CA GLY A 14 -7.60 -3.47 -6.74
C GLY A 14 -7.35 -4.98 -6.68
N LEU A 15 -6.92 -5.51 -5.54
CA LEU A 15 -6.69 -6.93 -5.32
C LEU A 15 -8.00 -7.73 -5.31
N ALA A 16 -9.05 -7.22 -4.65
CA ALA A 16 -10.38 -7.82 -4.68
C ALA A 16 -10.97 -7.81 -6.10
N GLY A 17 -10.88 -6.69 -6.81
CA GLY A 17 -11.31 -6.59 -8.21
C GLY A 17 -10.57 -7.55 -9.12
N PHE A 18 -9.25 -7.69 -8.94
CA PHE A 18 -8.44 -8.65 -9.70
C PHE A 18 -8.80 -10.09 -9.36
N ALA A 19 -9.03 -10.42 -8.09
CA ALA A 19 -9.47 -11.76 -7.69
C ALA A 19 -10.82 -12.14 -8.34
N LEU A 20 -11.73 -11.18 -8.50
CA LEU A 20 -13.00 -11.37 -9.23
C LEU A 20 -12.82 -11.54 -10.74
N THR A 21 -11.61 -11.39 -11.29
CA THR A 21 -11.36 -11.78 -12.70
C THR A 21 -11.02 -13.27 -12.85
N ILE A 22 -10.76 -13.98 -11.74
CA ILE A 22 -10.46 -15.40 -11.75
C ILE A 22 -11.79 -16.18 -11.79
N PRO A 23 -12.03 -17.06 -12.79
CA PRO A 23 -13.29 -17.80 -12.94
C PRO A 23 -13.65 -18.63 -11.70
N GLN A 24 -12.66 -19.25 -11.06
CA GLN A 24 -12.84 -20.04 -9.84
C GLN A 24 -13.37 -19.21 -8.66
N VAL A 25 -13.04 -17.92 -8.59
CA VAL A 25 -13.48 -17.02 -7.51
C VAL A 25 -14.89 -16.52 -7.80
N THR A 26 -15.21 -16.18 -9.05
CA THR A 26 -16.55 -15.71 -9.42
C THR A 26 -17.60 -16.81 -9.33
N GLU A 27 -17.25 -18.04 -9.68
CA GLU A 27 -18.12 -19.22 -9.52
C GLU A 27 -18.41 -19.53 -8.04
N THR A 28 -17.41 -19.34 -7.17
CA THR A 28 -17.57 -19.59 -5.72
C THR A 28 -18.43 -18.53 -5.04
N VAL A 29 -18.32 -17.26 -5.45
CA VAL A 29 -19.00 -16.14 -4.78
C VAL A 29 -20.35 -15.80 -5.44
N LYS A 30 -20.70 -16.43 -6.58
CA LYS A 30 -21.95 -16.20 -7.34
C LYS A 30 -22.27 -14.70 -7.53
N ILE A 31 -21.25 -13.89 -7.79
CA ILE A 31 -21.45 -12.46 -8.02
C ILE A 31 -21.78 -12.29 -9.49
N SER A 32 -23.03 -11.95 -9.79
CA SER A 32 -23.44 -11.48 -11.11
C SER A 32 -22.90 -10.05 -11.31
N LEU A 33 -21.73 -9.95 -11.94
CA LEU A 33 -21.18 -8.66 -12.38
C LEU A 33 -21.95 -8.20 -13.64
N PRO A 34 -22.24 -6.90 -13.80
CA PRO A 34 -22.88 -6.38 -15.01
C PRO A 34 -22.02 -6.68 -16.26
N ASP A 35 -22.65 -7.12 -17.36
CA ASP A 35 -22.01 -7.52 -18.62
C ASP A 35 -20.97 -6.54 -19.23
N PRO A 36 -21.04 -5.19 -19.08
CA PRO A 36 -19.97 -4.33 -19.59
C PRO A 36 -18.66 -4.41 -18.77
N LEU A 37 -18.70 -5.05 -17.59
CA LEU A 37 -17.56 -5.23 -16.69
C LEU A 37 -17.00 -6.66 -16.75
N THR A 38 -17.62 -7.58 -17.48
CA THR A 38 -17.16 -8.97 -17.53
C THR A 38 -16.12 -9.12 -18.65
N GLY A 39 -14.84 -8.95 -18.30
CA GLY A 39 -13.75 -9.32 -19.19
C GLY A 39 -12.49 -8.47 -19.03
N THR A 40 -11.83 -8.24 -20.16
CA THR A 40 -10.51 -7.61 -20.30
C THR A 40 -10.46 -6.20 -19.70
N THR A 41 -11.56 -5.44 -19.76
CA THR A 41 -11.68 -4.10 -19.18
C THR A 41 -11.55 -4.11 -17.66
N LEU A 42 -12.25 -5.02 -16.96
CA LEU A 42 -12.15 -5.15 -15.51
C LEU A 42 -10.76 -5.64 -15.09
N THR A 43 -10.12 -6.50 -15.88
CA THR A 43 -8.74 -6.91 -15.64
C THR A 43 -7.77 -5.74 -15.74
N PHE A 44 -7.86 -4.93 -16.81
CA PHE A 44 -7.00 -3.75 -16.97
C PHE A 44 -7.25 -2.68 -15.90
N VAL A 45 -8.52 -2.42 -15.56
CA VAL A 45 -8.88 -1.45 -14.52
C VAL A 45 -8.41 -1.92 -13.14
N SER A 46 -8.62 -3.18 -12.80
CA SER A 46 -8.18 -3.75 -11.52
C SER A 46 -6.66 -3.80 -11.41
N LEU A 47 -5.97 -4.15 -12.50
CA LEU A 47 -4.51 -4.15 -12.55
C LEU A 47 -3.94 -2.74 -12.41
N ALA A 48 -4.53 -1.75 -13.10
CA ALA A 48 -4.12 -0.35 -12.97
C ALA A 48 -4.34 0.16 -11.53
N LEU A 49 -5.49 -0.14 -10.92
CA LEU A 49 -5.78 0.20 -9.53
C LEU A 49 -4.80 -0.44 -8.55
N LEU A 50 -4.46 -1.71 -8.74
CA LEU A 50 -3.49 -2.42 -7.93
C LEU A 50 -2.09 -1.81 -8.06
N LEU A 51 -1.63 -1.55 -9.28
CA LEU A 51 -0.32 -0.93 -9.53
C LEU A 51 -0.23 0.48 -8.93
N ILE A 52 -1.27 1.31 -9.09
CA ILE A 52 -1.33 2.65 -8.51
C ILE A 52 -1.37 2.58 -6.98
N GLY A 53 -2.18 1.67 -6.42
CA GLY A 53 -2.27 1.46 -4.97
C GLY A 53 -0.92 1.04 -4.37
N VAL A 54 -0.26 0.04 -4.96
CA VAL A 54 1.07 -0.41 -4.55
C VAL A 54 2.10 0.69 -4.71
N PHE A 55 2.09 1.42 -5.82
CA PHE A 55 3.00 2.54 -6.05
C PHE A 55 2.87 3.63 -4.98
N ILE A 56 1.63 3.99 -4.61
CA ILE A 56 1.37 4.96 -3.52
C ILE A 56 1.87 4.43 -2.18
N VAL A 57 1.66 3.15 -1.85
CA VAL A 57 2.15 2.54 -0.60
C VAL A 57 3.68 2.56 -0.53
N VAL A 58 4.36 2.14 -1.60
CA VAL A 58 5.83 2.08 -1.66
C VAL A 58 6.44 3.48 -1.60
N THR A 59 5.90 4.44 -2.34
CA THR A 59 6.40 5.83 -2.36
C THR A 59 6.11 6.57 -1.07
N SER A 60 4.96 6.33 -0.44
CA SER A 60 4.62 6.91 0.87
C SER A 60 5.35 6.23 2.04
N GLY A 61 5.93 5.05 1.83
CA GLY A 61 6.81 4.36 2.78
C GLY A 61 8.17 5.03 2.99
N ARG A 62 8.67 5.81 2.02
CA ARG A 62 9.97 6.50 2.10
C ARG A 62 10.00 7.72 3.02
N GLY A 63 8.84 8.14 3.54
CA GLY A 63 8.73 9.27 4.47
C GLY A 63 8.93 8.82 5.92
N GLY A 64 10.17 8.84 6.37
CA GLY A 64 10.51 8.80 7.79
C GLY A 64 11.38 7.61 8.15
N LYS A 65 12.71 7.77 7.97
CA LYS A 65 13.56 7.41 9.11
C LYS A 65 12.90 8.11 10.31
N GLN A 66 12.35 7.34 11.24
CA GLN A 66 12.13 7.88 12.57
C GLN A 66 13.49 8.41 12.99
N THR A 67 13.69 9.72 12.87
CA THR A 67 14.68 10.43 13.66
C THR A 67 14.16 10.27 15.07
N LEU A 68 14.43 9.10 15.66
CA LEU A 68 14.57 8.96 17.10
C LEU A 68 15.41 10.17 17.47
N SER A 69 14.90 11.01 18.35
CA SER A 69 15.58 12.24 18.74
C SER A 69 16.92 11.80 19.31
N GLU A 70 17.99 11.87 18.53
CA GLU A 70 19.29 11.40 18.98
C GLU A 70 19.85 12.49 19.89
N VAL A 71 19.84 12.23 21.19
CA VAL A 71 20.42 13.13 22.17
C VAL A 71 21.92 12.81 22.25
N PRO A 72 22.81 13.77 21.93
CA PRO A 72 24.25 13.54 22.06
C PRO A 72 24.63 13.32 23.53
N ILE A 73 25.46 12.31 23.77
CA ILE A 73 26.06 12.03 25.07
C ILE A 73 27.41 12.76 25.12
N PHE A 74 27.58 13.66 26.08
CA PHE A 74 28.81 14.44 26.26
C PHE A 74 29.69 13.86 27.36
N ARG A 75 31.01 13.87 27.14
CA ARG A 75 32.04 13.73 28.18
C ARG A 75 32.86 15.01 28.19
N GLY A 76 32.56 15.90 29.13
CA GLY A 76 33.10 17.26 29.11
C GLY A 76 32.59 18.06 27.91
N LYS A 77 33.51 18.51 27.03
CA LYS A 77 33.19 19.25 25.79
C LYS A 77 33.14 18.38 24.52
N GLN A 78 33.31 17.06 24.64
CA GLN A 78 33.34 16.14 23.50
C GLN A 78 32.09 15.26 23.45
N ILE A 79 31.54 15.06 22.25
CA ILE A 79 30.45 14.12 21.98
C ILE A 79 31.06 12.72 21.91
N ILE A 80 30.65 11.83 22.82
CA ILE A 80 31.13 10.45 22.90
C ILE A 80 30.16 9.44 22.28
N GLY A 81 28.96 9.87 21.91
CA GLY A 81 27.97 9.04 21.25
C GLY A 81 26.61 9.71 21.16
N TYR A 82 25.63 8.98 20.64
CA TYR A 82 24.24 9.42 20.54
C TYR A 82 23.36 8.39 21.23
N ARG A 83 22.47 8.84 22.12
CA ARG A 83 21.41 8.02 22.71
C ARG A 83 20.13 8.24 21.93
N GLN A 84 19.47 7.15 21.56
CA GLN A 84 18.08 7.19 21.12
C GLN A 84 17.18 7.36 22.35
N VAL A 85 16.30 8.37 22.35
CA VAL A 85 15.23 8.51 23.36
C VAL A 85 13.94 7.88 22.85
#